data_AF-A0A366I3C7-F1
#
_entry.id   AF-A0A366I3C7-F1
#
_cell.length_a   1.000
_cell.length_b   1.000
_cell.length_c   1.000
_cell.angle_alpha   90.00
_cell.angle_beta   90.00
_cell.angle_gamma   90.00
#
_symmetry.space_group_name_H-M   'P 1'
#
loop_
_entity.id
_entity.type
_entity.pdbx_description
1 polymer ?
#
loop_
_entity_poly.entity_id
_entity_poly.type
_entity_poly.pdbx_seq_one_letter_code
_entity_poly.pdbx_strand_id
1 'polypeptide(L)'
;MLPLSPAMQDVARELTLRGAQVQVNELPPVEDERLNHLELLVDLGDEQNFLYQIWPQRYSIPAFTYRARSGKSHYYRLETFLLEGSQGNDLMDYSKEQIINDILDQYERHLNFLHINRESPGNTLTFPDA
;
A
#
# COMPACT_ATOMS: atom_id res chain seq x y z
N MET A 1 14.85 -9.56 7.78
CA MET A 1 14.34 -8.35 7.10
C MET A 1 13.02 -8.74 6.46
N LEU A 2 11.92 -8.03 6.74
CA LEU A 2 10.62 -8.34 6.11
C LEU A 2 10.76 -8.21 4.58
N PRO A 3 10.05 -9.02 3.77
CA PRO A 3 10.21 -9.02 2.31
C PRO A 3 9.69 -7.75 1.62
N LEU A 4 9.04 -6.84 2.36
CA LEU A 4 8.37 -5.64 1.84
C LEU A 4 9.33 -4.64 1.19
N SER A 5 10.39 -4.21 1.89
CA SER A 5 11.33 -3.25 1.30
C SER A 5 12.04 -3.82 0.07
N PRO A 6 12.54 -5.09 0.07
CA PRO A 6 13.06 -5.71 -1.14
C PRO A 6 12.04 -5.83 -2.28
N ALA A 7 10.77 -6.10 -2.01
CA ALA A 7 9.71 -6.15 -3.02
C ALA A 7 9.51 -4.78 -3.68
N MET A 8 9.34 -3.72 -2.88
CA MET A 8 9.15 -2.35 -3.37
C MET A 8 10.37 -1.87 -4.16
N GLN A 9 11.58 -2.18 -3.71
CA GLN A 9 12.82 -1.84 -4.42
C GLN A 9 12.91 -2.54 -5.79
N ASP A 10 12.46 -3.78 -5.90
CA ASP A 10 12.46 -4.49 -7.19
C ASP A 10 11.42 -3.92 -8.15
N VAL A 11 10.22 -3.60 -7.67
CA VAL A 11 9.21 -2.89 -8.49
C VAL A 11 9.73 -1.53 -8.94
N ALA A 12 10.28 -0.72 -8.02
CA ALA A 12 10.82 0.59 -8.34
C ALA A 12 11.93 0.53 -9.39
N ARG A 13 12.83 -0.46 -9.28
CA ARG A 13 13.88 -0.68 -10.27
C ARG A 13 13.32 -0.99 -11.64
N GLU A 14 12.36 -1.91 -11.73
CA GLU A 14 11.76 -2.31 -13.00
C GLU A 14 10.99 -1.16 -13.66
N LEU A 15 10.20 -0.42 -12.89
CA LEU A 15 9.50 0.77 -13.39
C LEU A 15 10.47 1.88 -13.84
N THR A 16 11.56 2.08 -13.10
CA THR A 16 12.61 3.03 -13.47
C THR A 16 13.30 2.63 -14.78
N LEU A 17 13.60 1.35 -14.99
CA LEU A 17 14.15 0.84 -16.25
C LEU A 17 13.22 1.09 -17.45
N ARG A 18 11.91 1.18 -17.20
CA ARG A 18 10.88 1.50 -18.19
C ARG A 18 10.64 3.00 -18.36
N GLY A 19 11.42 3.84 -17.68
CA GLY A 19 11.41 5.29 -17.81
C GLY A 19 10.52 6.03 -16.81
N ALA A 20 9.90 5.34 -15.85
CA ALA A 20 9.14 6.01 -14.79
C ALA A 20 10.09 6.65 -13.76
N GLN A 21 9.64 7.73 -13.12
CA GLN A 21 10.33 8.34 -11.98
C GLN A 21 9.76 7.73 -10.70
N VAL A 22 10.53 6.88 -10.01
CA VAL A 22 10.04 6.13 -8.85
C VAL A 22 10.93 6.37 -7.62
N GLN A 23 10.29 6.59 -6.47
CA GLN A 23 10.95 6.73 -5.18
C GLN A 23 10.42 5.68 -4.21
N VAL A 24 11.31 5.12 -3.39
CA VAL A 24 10.93 4.25 -2.27
C VAL A 24 11.47 4.87 -0.99
N ASN A 25 10.58 5.20 -0.08
CA ASN A 25 10.89 5.88 1.17
C ASN A 25 10.54 5.00 2.37
N GLU A 26 11.38 5.07 3.41
CA GLU A 26 11.03 4.62 4.75
C GLU A 26 10.77 5.88 5.57
N LEU A 27 9.53 6.06 5.98
CA LEU A 27 9.05 7.27 6.64
C LEU A 27 8.87 7.00 8.15
N PRO A 28 9.19 7.99 9.00
CA PRO A 28 9.07 7.83 10.44
C PRO A 28 7.61 7.58 10.85
N PRO A 29 7.37 7.05 12.06
CA PRO A 29 6.02 6.85 12.57
C PRO A 29 5.30 8.19 12.67
N VAL A 30 3.99 8.18 12.42
CA VAL A 30 3.14 9.36 12.51
C VAL A 30 2.19 9.19 13.69
N GLU A 31 1.94 10.28 14.42
CA GLU A 31 1.08 10.29 15.62
C GLU A 31 1.50 9.28 16.71
N ASP A 32 0.58 8.42 17.15
CA ASP A 32 0.77 7.42 18.21
C ASP A 32 1.40 6.10 17.72
N GLU A 33 1.73 6.00 16.41
CA GLU A 33 2.43 4.84 15.89
C GLU A 33 3.89 4.81 16.34
N ARG A 34 4.44 3.59 16.44
CA ARG A 34 5.82 3.37 16.90
C ARG A 34 6.73 2.81 15.82
N LEU A 35 6.18 2.49 14.66
CA LEU A 35 6.84 1.77 13.59
C LEU A 35 6.87 2.63 12.34
N ASN A 36 7.99 2.60 11.63
CA ASN A 36 8.12 3.27 10.34
C ASN A 36 7.13 2.67 9.34
N HIS A 37 6.71 3.48 8.37
CA HIS A 37 5.92 3.03 7.22
C HIS A 37 6.77 3.10 5.95
N LEU A 38 6.37 2.31 4.94
CA LEU A 38 7.04 2.29 3.65
C LEU A 38 6.18 2.97 2.61
N GLU A 39 6.81 3.61 1.64
CA GLU A 39 6.16 4.32 0.56
C GLU A 39 6.86 3.99 -0.77
N LEU A 40 6.07 3.72 -1.80
CA LEU A 40 6.48 3.72 -3.21
C LEU A 40 5.67 4.80 -3.93
N LEU A 41 6.37 5.78 -4.46
CA LEU A 41 5.80 6.90 -5.21
C LEU A 41 6.26 6.82 -6.66
N VAL A 42 5.32 6.77 -7.59
CA VAL A 42 5.59 6.92 -9.03
C VAL A 42 5.08 8.30 -9.47
N ASP A 43 6.00 9.14 -9.90
CA ASP A 43 5.70 10.47 -10.44
C ASP A 43 5.22 10.34 -11.90
N LEU A 44 4.02 10.85 -12.15
CA LEU A 44 3.34 10.80 -13.45
C LEU A 44 3.19 12.21 -14.08
N GLY A 45 3.98 13.19 -13.63
CA GLY A 45 4.04 14.54 -14.17
C GLY A 45 2.80 15.36 -13.82
N ASP A 46 2.07 15.81 -14.85
CA ASP A 46 0.85 16.62 -14.69
C ASP A 46 -0.37 15.79 -14.24
N GLU A 47 -0.21 14.47 -14.17
CA GLU A 47 -1.25 13.53 -13.80
C GLU A 47 -1.13 13.17 -12.32
N GLN A 48 -2.20 12.62 -11.74
CA GLN A 48 -2.15 12.20 -10.35
C GLN A 48 -1.11 11.09 -10.17
N ASN A 49 -0.12 11.33 -9.30
CA ASN A 49 0.91 10.35 -8.96
C ASN A 49 0.31 9.08 -8.38
N PHE A 50 0.97 7.96 -8.60
CA PHE A 50 0.62 6.70 -7.94
C PHE A 50 1.37 6.61 -6.62
N LEU A 51 0.62 6.47 -5.53
CA LEU A 51 1.13 6.34 -4.17
C LEU A 51 0.69 4.99 -3.59
N TYR A 52 1.67 4.15 -3.25
CA TYR A 52 1.47 2.89 -2.55
C TYR A 52 2.21 2.92 -1.21
N GLN A 53 1.48 2.86 -0.11
CA GLN A 53 2.06 2.89 1.23
C GLN A 53 1.72 1.62 2.02
N ILE A 54 2.62 1.24 2.92
CA ILE A 54 2.43 0.12 3.85
C ILE A 54 2.54 0.63 5.27
N TRP A 55 1.44 0.55 6.02
CA TRP A 55 1.32 1.08 7.36
C TRP A 55 1.19 -0.03 8.42
N PRO A 56 1.94 0.04 9.53
CA PRO A 56 1.84 -0.89 10.64
C PRO A 56 0.68 -0.56 11.60
N GLN A 57 -0.49 -1.14 11.35
CA GLN A 57 -1.70 -0.89 12.13
C GLN A 57 -1.78 -1.74 13.40
N ARG A 58 -2.03 -1.11 14.56
CA ARG A 58 -2.13 -1.77 15.86
C ARG A 58 -3.56 -2.21 16.16
N TYR A 59 -3.74 -3.51 16.35
CA TYR A 59 -5.03 -4.12 16.67
C TYR A 59 -5.07 -4.69 18.09
N SER A 60 -6.20 -4.54 18.78
CA SER A 60 -6.42 -5.15 20.09
C SER A 60 -6.68 -6.65 19.96
N ILE A 61 -6.01 -7.43 20.81
CA ILE A 61 -6.26 -8.87 20.90
C ILE A 61 -7.52 -9.07 21.76
N PRO A 62 -8.53 -9.83 21.29
CA PRO A 62 -9.70 -10.13 22.11
C PRO A 62 -9.31 -10.85 23.41
N ALA A 63 -9.90 -10.40 24.52
CA ALA A 63 -9.52 -10.82 25.88
C ALA A 63 -9.68 -12.34 26.14
N PHE A 64 -10.48 -13.04 25.34
CA PHE A 64 -10.72 -14.48 25.47
C PHE A 64 -9.64 -15.36 24.82
N THR A 65 -8.71 -14.77 24.05
CA THR A 65 -7.67 -15.54 23.39
C THR A 65 -6.55 -15.94 24.37
N TYR A 66 -5.92 -17.09 24.15
CA TYR A 66 -4.76 -17.53 24.93
C TYR A 66 -3.62 -16.49 24.93
N ARG A 67 -3.48 -15.69 23.86
CA ARG A 67 -2.48 -14.61 23.74
C ARG A 67 -2.75 -13.44 24.70
N ALA A 68 -4.02 -13.09 24.96
CA ALA A 68 -4.36 -12.06 25.95
C ALA A 68 -3.93 -12.47 27.37
N ARG A 69 -3.98 -13.78 27.70
CA ARG A 69 -3.53 -14.31 28.99
C ARG A 69 -2.02 -14.27 29.18
N SER A 70 -1.23 -14.10 28.11
CA SER A 70 0.24 -13.98 28.16
C SER A 70 0.73 -12.52 28.27
N GLY A 71 -0.16 -11.56 28.52
CA GLY A 71 0.18 -10.14 28.66
C GLY A 71 0.36 -9.38 27.35
N LYS A 72 0.16 -10.01 26.18
CA LYS A 72 0.10 -9.30 24.89
C LYS A 72 -1.33 -8.84 24.65
N SER A 73 -1.57 -7.54 24.73
CA SER A 73 -2.88 -6.92 24.48
C SER A 73 -3.08 -6.46 23.03
N HIS A 74 -2.02 -6.44 22.22
CA HIS A 74 -2.05 -5.92 20.85
C HIS A 74 -1.21 -6.77 19.88
N TYR A 75 -1.60 -6.77 18.62
CA TYR A 75 -0.81 -7.27 17.48
C TYR A 75 -0.77 -6.20 16.38
N TYR A 76 0.16 -6.34 15.44
CA TYR A 76 0.26 -5.44 14.29
C TYR A 76 -0.11 -6.17 13.00
N ARG A 77 -0.83 -5.47 12.13
CA ARG A 77 -1.07 -5.83 10.72
C ARG A 77 -0.29 -4.86 9.84
N LEU A 78 0.12 -5.31 8.67
CA LEU A 78 0.76 -4.45 7.68
C LEU A 78 -0.27 -4.18 6.59
N GLU A 79 -0.84 -2.99 6.57
CA GLU A 79 -1.94 -2.65 5.67
C GLU A 79 -1.49 -1.78 4.51
N THR A 80 -2.03 -2.05 3.33
CA THR A 80 -1.83 -1.21 2.14
C THR A 80 -2.73 0.02 2.21
N PHE A 81 -2.15 1.18 1.94
CA PHE A 81 -2.84 2.44 1.76
C PHE A 81 -2.54 2.99 0.36
N LEU A 82 -3.59 3.36 -0.35
CA LEU A 82 -3.54 4.11 -1.61
C LEU A 82 -4.07 5.52 -1.36
N LEU A 83 -4.11 6.36 -2.40
CA LEU A 83 -4.66 7.71 -2.28
C LEU A 83 -6.14 7.70 -1.85
N GLU A 84 -6.89 6.66 -2.23
CA GLU A 84 -8.29 6.46 -1.88
C GLU A 84 -8.49 5.96 -0.43
N GLY A 85 -7.40 5.58 0.26
CA GLY A 85 -7.41 5.11 1.64
C GLY A 85 -6.94 3.66 1.82
N SER A 86 -7.22 3.09 3.00
CA SER A 86 -6.84 1.72 3.34
C SER A 86 -7.54 0.70 2.44
N GLN A 87 -6.77 -0.29 2.00
CA GLN A 87 -7.26 -1.43 1.22
C GLN A 87 -7.64 -2.63 2.12
N GLY A 88 -7.36 -2.57 3.42
CA GLY A 88 -7.78 -3.56 4.42
C GLY A 88 -7.11 -4.95 4.36
N ASN A 89 -6.23 -5.17 3.40
CA ASN A 89 -5.40 -6.38 3.26
C ASN A 89 -4.26 -6.40 4.29
N ASP A 90 -3.89 -7.59 4.79
CA ASP A 90 -2.75 -7.77 5.69
C ASP A 90 -1.58 -8.41 4.93
N LEU A 91 -0.51 -7.65 4.74
CA LEU A 91 0.68 -8.07 4.03
C LEU A 91 1.61 -8.95 4.87
N MET A 92 1.33 -9.15 6.17
CA MET A 92 2.18 -9.97 7.05
C MET A 92 2.39 -11.40 6.56
N ASP A 93 1.38 -11.97 5.90
CA ASP A 93 1.40 -13.35 5.38
C ASP A 93 1.77 -13.44 3.90
N TYR A 94 2.12 -12.31 3.27
CA TYR A 94 2.43 -12.28 1.85
C TYR A 94 3.91 -12.65 1.60
N SER A 95 4.13 -13.45 0.57
CA SER A 95 5.45 -13.64 -0.01
C SER A 95 5.91 -12.36 -0.72
N LYS A 96 7.22 -12.25 -0.97
CA LYS A 96 7.79 -11.15 -1.78
C LYS A 96 7.10 -11.03 -3.14
N GLU A 97 6.83 -12.15 -3.81
CA GLU A 97 6.16 -12.18 -5.11
C GLU A 97 4.71 -11.71 -5.03
N GLN A 98 3.99 -12.06 -3.95
CA GLN A 98 2.63 -11.58 -3.73
C GLN A 98 2.60 -10.06 -3.50
N ILE A 99 3.58 -9.51 -2.78
CA ILE A 99 3.71 -8.05 -2.60
C ILE A 99 4.01 -7.37 -3.94
N ILE A 100 4.91 -7.92 -4.75
CA ILE A 100 5.22 -7.39 -6.09
C ILE A 100 3.96 -7.36 -6.94
N ASN A 101 3.22 -8.47 -7.02
CA ASN A 101 1.99 -8.56 -7.80
C ASN A 101 0.94 -7.57 -7.30
N ASP A 102 0.76 -7.44 -5.99
CA ASP A 102 -0.18 -6.47 -5.40
C ASP A 102 0.16 -5.03 -5.81
N ILE A 103 1.43 -4.62 -5.72
CA ILE A 103 1.87 -3.28 -6.15
C ILE A 103 1.60 -3.06 -7.65
N LEU A 104 1.92 -4.05 -8.50
CA LEU A 104 1.70 -3.95 -9.95
C LEU A 104 0.22 -3.87 -10.31
N ASP A 105 -0.63 -4.69 -9.68
CA ASP A 105 -2.08 -4.68 -9.89
C ASP A 105 -2.68 -3.31 -9.52
N GLN A 106 -2.25 -2.71 -8.40
CA GLN A 106 -2.72 -1.39 -7.99
C GLN A 106 -2.20 -0.29 -8.94
N TYR A 107 -0.96 -0.38 -9.41
CA TYR A 107 -0.41 0.56 -10.37
C TYR A 107 -1.15 0.51 -11.71
N GLU A 108 -1.47 -0.68 -12.21
CA GLU A 108 -2.25 -0.85 -13.44
C GLU A 108 -3.68 -0.29 -13.29
N ARG A 109 -4.33 -0.53 -12.15
CA ARG A 109 -5.65 0.05 -11.84
C ARG A 109 -5.60 1.57 -11.83
N HIS A 110 -4.55 2.16 -11.26
CA HIS A 110 -4.34 3.61 -11.25
C HIS A 110 -4.19 4.19 -12.67
N LEU A 111 -3.36 3.56 -13.51
CA LEU A 111 -3.21 3.98 -14.90
C LEU A 111 -4.52 3.87 -15.70
N ASN A 112 -5.30 2.81 -15.47
CA ASN A 112 -6.62 2.65 -16.07
C ASN A 112 -7.60 3.75 -15.63
N PHE A 113 -7.60 4.12 -14.35
CA PHE A 113 -8.38 5.23 -13.83
C PHE A 113 -8.01 6.56 -14.53
N LEU A 114 -6.71 6.87 -14.65
CA LEU A 114 -6.25 8.06 -15.37
C LEU A 114 -6.70 8.06 -16.83
N HIS A 115 -6.56 6.91 -17.51
CA HIS A 115 -6.97 6.75 -18.90
C HIS A 115 -8.47 7.05 -19.09
N ILE A 116 -9.34 6.44 -18.27
CA ILE A 116 -10.79 6.65 -18.34
C ILE A 116 -11.15 8.12 -18.05
N ASN A 117 -10.50 8.75 -17.07
CA ASN A 117 -10.77 10.15 -16.74
C ASN A 117 -10.36 11.13 -17.84
N ARG A 118 -9.29 10.84 -18.59
CA ARG A 118 -8.90 11.64 -19.77
C ARG A 118 -9.94 11.54 -20.89
N GLU A 119 -10.50 10.36 -21.09
CA GLU A 119 -11.47 10.11 -22.16
C GLU A 119 -12.89 10.57 -21.81
N SER A 120 -13.22 10.78 -20.54
CA SER A 120 -14.54 11.23 -20.08
C SER A 120 -14.46 12.13 -18.84
N PRO A 121 -13.98 13.38 -18.96
CA PRO A 121 -13.90 14.31 -17.83
C PRO A 121 -15.31 14.63 -17.31
N GLY A 122 -15.64 14.12 -16.13
CA GLY A 122 -16.91 14.37 -15.42
C GLY A 122 -17.81 13.14 -15.19
N ASN A 123 -17.45 11.95 -15.70
CA ASN A 123 -18.18 10.73 -15.37
C ASN A 123 -17.46 10.02 -14.21
N THR A 124 -17.71 10.48 -12.97
CA THR A 124 -17.39 9.64 -11.81
C THR A 124 -18.11 8.33 -12.04
N LEU A 125 -17.37 7.22 -12.23
CA LEU A 125 -17.96 5.90 -12.22
C LEU A 125 -18.53 5.68 -10.82
N THR A 126 -19.77 6.11 -10.61
CA THR A 126 -20.55 5.67 -9.46
C THR A 126 -20.76 4.19 -9.67
N PHE A 127 -19.99 3.38 -8.94
CA PHE A 127 -20.30 1.97 -8.77
C PHE A 127 -21.79 1.86 -8.43
N PRO A 128 -22.55 0.93 -9.02
CA PRO A 128 -23.91 0.70 -8.58
C PRO A 128 -23.87 0.35 -7.09
N ASP A 129 -24.70 1.04 -6.29
CA ASP A 129 -24.91 0.69 -4.89
C ASP A 129 -25.32 -0.79 -4.80
N ALA A 130 -24.77 -1.46 -3.79
CA ALA A 130 -24.80 -2.90 -3.53
C ALA A 130 -26.18 -3.58 -3.67
#